data_AF-A0A939XSP4-F1
#
_entry.id   AF-A0A939XSP4-F1
#
_cell.length_a   1.000
_cell.length_b   1.000
_cell.length_c   1.000
_cell.angle_alpha   90.00
_cell.angle_beta   90.00
_cell.angle_gamma   90.00
#
_symmetry.space_group_name_H-M   'P 1'
#
loop_
_entity.id
_entity.type
_entity.pdbx_description
1 polymer ?
#
loop_
_entity_poly.entity_id
_entity_poly.type
_entity_poly.pdbx_seq_one_letter_code
_entity_poly.pdbx_strand_id
1 'polypeptide(L)'
;MADYKTPGVYVEEISKFPPSVAGVATAIPAFIGFTGNFPEGKLGKPVKISSLLDYENKFEKTDSEGNVVGAELKLNEAGNLSGNKFVLYDSMRLFFDNGGSTCYVISVGKYADAEDSVGLETYTTPKNVSVFNELKKIDEVTLILFPDAAMLLDSSTLGALQSQALQHCQEMGDRFAILDAQYNAEPIDEDAVAGLDNDMKVFRKNVGSKGLSYGAVYYPYLQTSYTKKISFKEMANLKEIKEFLSGNELYNDYVKKYDYSKV
;
A
#
# COMPACT_ATOMS: atom_id res chain seq x y z
N MET A 1 43.41 10.27 -24.37
CA MET A 1 43.14 11.34 -25.35
C MET A 1 43.07 10.64 -26.70
N ALA A 2 41.94 10.73 -27.41
CA ALA A 2 41.80 10.05 -28.69
C ALA A 2 42.76 10.68 -29.71
N ASP A 3 43.41 9.85 -30.52
CA ASP A 3 44.45 10.28 -31.45
C ASP A 3 43.88 10.22 -32.88
N TYR A 4 43.56 11.39 -33.44
CA TYR A 4 42.86 11.53 -34.70
C TYR A 4 43.85 11.61 -35.87
N LYS A 5 43.76 10.67 -36.82
CA LYS A 5 44.74 10.53 -37.92
C LYS A 5 44.33 11.16 -39.25
N THR A 6 43.20 11.86 -39.31
CA THR A 6 42.71 12.49 -40.55
C THR A 6 42.11 13.87 -40.28
N PRO A 7 42.29 14.85 -41.17
CA PRO A 7 41.67 16.17 -41.01
C PRO A 7 40.13 16.04 -41.13
N GLY A 8 39.41 16.47 -40.10
CA GLY A 8 37.95 16.43 -40.06
C GLY A 8 37.40 17.07 -38.78
N VAL A 9 36.08 17.26 -38.72
CA VAL A 9 35.38 17.69 -37.50
C VAL A 9 34.96 16.44 -36.74
N TYR A 10 35.43 16.31 -35.50
CA TYR A 10 35.08 15.20 -34.60
C TYR A 10 34.26 15.74 -33.43
N VAL A 11 33.16 15.04 -33.13
CA VAL A 11 32.37 15.30 -31.92
C VAL A 11 32.77 14.26 -30.88
N GLU A 12 33.37 14.72 -29.78
CA GLU A 12 33.59 13.91 -28.59
C GLU A 12 32.49 14.19 -27.58
N GLU A 13 31.70 13.18 -27.22
CA GLU A 13 30.86 13.25 -26.03
C GLU A 13 31.71 12.98 -24.79
N ILE A 14 32.10 14.06 -24.11
CA ILE A 14 32.69 13.95 -22.78
C ILE A 14 31.53 13.73 -21.80
N SER A 15 31.35 12.50 -21.33
CA SER A 15 30.39 12.20 -20.26
C SER A 15 30.79 12.97 -19.00
N LYS A 16 30.07 14.05 -18.71
CA LYS A 16 30.22 14.89 -17.52
C LYS A 16 29.43 14.38 -16.32
N PHE A 17 28.83 13.18 -16.42
CA PHE A 17 28.11 12.62 -15.28
C PHE A 17 29.13 12.39 -14.16
N PRO A 18 28.93 12.99 -12.97
CA PRO A 18 29.75 12.64 -11.82
C PRO A 18 29.67 11.12 -11.62
N PRO A 19 30.73 10.47 -11.11
CA PRO A 19 30.65 9.06 -10.77
C PRO A 19 29.40 8.86 -9.92
N SER A 20 28.52 7.95 -10.35
CA SER A 20 27.32 7.62 -9.60
C SER A 20 27.77 7.12 -8.23
N VAL A 21 27.55 7.94 -7.21
CA VAL A 21 27.76 7.52 -5.82
C VAL A 21 26.72 6.45 -5.58
N ALA A 22 27.15 5.20 -5.42
CA ALA A 22 26.28 4.15 -4.91
C ALA A 22 25.76 4.62 -3.55
N GLY A 23 24.51 5.09 -3.52
CA GLY A 23 23.87 5.50 -2.29
C GLY A 23 23.83 4.29 -1.37
N VAL A 24 24.53 4.37 -0.25
CA VAL A 24 24.27 3.46 0.86
C VAL A 24 22.84 3.76 1.28
N ALA A 25 21.91 2.85 1.00
CA ALA A 25 20.51 3.04 1.34
C ALA A 25 20.38 3.05 2.87
N THR A 26 20.37 4.24 3.48
CA THR A 26 20.23 4.41 4.93
C THR A 26 18.79 4.26 5.41
N ALA A 27 17.85 4.13 4.49
CA ALA A 27 16.41 4.04 4.74
C ALA A 27 15.82 2.89 3.93
N ILE A 28 15.81 1.67 4.48
CA ILE A 28 15.13 0.52 3.88
C ILE A 28 13.84 0.28 4.66
N PRO A 29 12.68 0.63 4.07
CA PRO A 29 11.39 0.46 4.73
C PRO A 29 10.87 -0.96 4.66
N ALA A 30 10.10 -1.34 5.67
CA ALA A 30 9.20 -2.49 5.67
C ALA A 30 7.76 -1.99 5.62
N PHE A 31 7.08 -2.24 4.50
CA PHE A 31 5.67 -1.98 4.31
C PHE A 31 4.85 -3.20 4.74
N ILE A 32 3.88 -2.99 5.62
CA ILE A 32 3.05 -4.05 6.19
C ILE A 32 1.58 -3.76 5.82
N GLY A 33 0.93 -4.69 5.12
CA GLY A 33 -0.44 -4.50 4.66
C GLY A 33 -0.97 -5.66 3.82
N PHE A 34 -2.17 -5.47 3.27
CA PHE A 34 -2.86 -6.47 2.46
C PHE A 34 -2.40 -6.43 1.01
N THR A 35 -2.34 -7.60 0.39
CA THR A 35 -1.83 -7.75 -0.98
C THR A 35 -2.78 -8.60 -1.82
N GLY A 36 -2.69 -8.55 -3.15
CA GLY A 36 -3.52 -9.40 -4.01
C GLY A 36 -3.15 -10.89 -3.92
N ASN A 37 -1.87 -11.16 -3.71
CA ASN A 37 -1.28 -12.48 -3.53
C ASN A 37 -0.02 -12.39 -2.66
N PHE A 38 0.63 -13.52 -2.38
CA PHE A 38 1.94 -13.54 -1.74
C PHE A 38 2.65 -14.87 -2.06
N PRO A 39 3.98 -14.93 -2.00
CA PRO A 39 4.70 -16.18 -2.22
C PRO A 39 4.35 -17.24 -1.18
N GLU A 40 4.37 -18.50 -1.57
CA GLU A 40 4.00 -19.62 -0.69
C GLU A 40 4.85 -19.64 0.59
N GLY A 41 4.18 -19.79 1.74
CA GLY A 41 4.84 -19.82 3.06
C GLY A 41 5.46 -18.49 3.52
N LYS A 42 5.19 -17.38 2.81
CA LYS A 42 5.70 -16.02 3.13
C LYS A 42 4.67 -15.07 3.76
N LEU A 43 3.46 -15.53 4.06
CA LEU A 43 2.51 -14.73 4.85
C LEU A 43 3.13 -14.35 6.20
N GLY A 44 3.02 -13.06 6.58
CA GLY A 44 3.60 -12.52 7.81
C GLY A 44 5.13 -12.42 7.82
N LYS A 45 5.81 -12.74 6.72
CA LYS A 45 7.28 -12.73 6.62
C LYS A 45 7.77 -11.63 5.68
N PRO A 46 8.87 -10.94 6.00
CA PRO A 46 9.51 -9.98 5.10
C PRO A 46 9.97 -10.63 3.79
N VAL A 47 9.56 -10.03 2.68
CA VAL A 47 10.10 -10.33 1.35
C VAL A 47 10.72 -9.07 0.77
N LYS A 48 11.98 -9.17 0.36
CA LYS A 48 12.71 -8.08 -0.28
C LYS A 48 12.22 -7.87 -1.70
N ILE A 49 11.99 -6.60 -2.05
CA ILE A 49 11.66 -6.15 -3.39
C ILE A 49 12.55 -4.97 -3.78
N SER A 50 12.79 -4.85 -5.08
CA SER A 50 13.73 -3.85 -5.65
C SER A 50 13.13 -3.00 -6.76
N SER A 51 11.88 -3.27 -7.15
CA SER A 51 11.13 -2.50 -8.14
C SER A 51 9.64 -2.74 -7.98
N LEU A 52 8.83 -1.85 -8.55
CA LEU A 52 7.37 -2.03 -8.60
C LEU A 52 6.99 -3.30 -9.37
N LEU A 53 7.67 -3.62 -10.48
CA LEU A 53 7.41 -4.83 -11.25
C LEU A 53 7.67 -6.10 -10.42
N ASP A 54 8.73 -6.11 -9.61
CA ASP A 54 9.02 -7.21 -8.69
C ASP A 54 7.94 -7.35 -7.61
N TYR A 55 7.42 -6.23 -7.10
CA TYR A 55 6.26 -6.25 -6.21
C TYR A 55 5.03 -6.85 -6.90
N GLU A 56 4.67 -6.37 -8.09
CA GLU A 56 3.49 -6.84 -8.82
C GLU A 56 3.53 -8.35 -9.09
N ASN A 57 4.70 -8.86 -9.50
CA ASN A 57 4.88 -10.29 -9.76
C ASN A 57 4.76 -11.17 -8.50
N LYS A 58 5.13 -10.66 -7.33
CA LYS A 58 5.13 -11.44 -6.07
C LYS A 58 3.86 -11.27 -5.25
N PHE A 59 3.28 -10.09 -5.28
CA PHE A 59 2.26 -9.65 -4.32
C PHE A 59 0.94 -9.26 -4.95
N GLU A 60 0.85 -9.10 -6.26
CA GLU A 60 -0.42 -8.81 -6.91
C GLU A 60 -1.00 -10.02 -7.62
N LYS A 61 -2.32 -10.01 -7.78
CA LYS A 61 -3.01 -10.96 -8.63
C LYS A 61 -3.00 -10.43 -10.05
N THR A 62 -2.60 -11.26 -11.00
CA THR A 62 -2.71 -10.97 -12.43
C THR A 62 -3.90 -11.69 -13.05
N ASP A 63 -4.53 -11.08 -14.04
CA ASP A 63 -5.54 -11.73 -14.87
C ASP A 63 -4.88 -12.69 -15.89
N SER A 64 -5.70 -13.36 -16.71
CA SER A 64 -5.21 -14.26 -17.77
C SER A 64 -4.37 -13.56 -18.83
N GLU A 65 -4.38 -12.23 -18.88
CA GLU A 65 -3.63 -11.38 -19.81
C GLU A 65 -2.36 -10.79 -19.17
N GLY A 66 -2.11 -11.09 -17.89
CA GLY A 66 -0.94 -10.63 -17.14
C GLY A 66 -1.09 -9.24 -16.51
N ASN A 67 -2.29 -8.64 -16.53
CA ASN A 67 -2.52 -7.34 -15.91
C ASN A 67 -2.79 -7.49 -14.41
N VAL A 68 -2.20 -6.61 -13.60
CA VAL A 68 -2.52 -6.48 -12.17
C VAL A 68 -3.99 -6.11 -11.99
N VAL A 69 -4.72 -6.98 -11.30
CA VAL A 69 -6.15 -6.82 -10.96
C VAL A 69 -6.31 -5.91 -9.74
N GLY A 70 -5.35 -5.92 -8.81
CA GLY A 70 -5.42 -5.15 -7.57
C GLY A 70 -6.61 -5.53 -6.69
N ALA A 71 -6.95 -4.67 -5.74
CA ALA A 71 -8.20 -4.79 -4.99
C ALA A 71 -9.39 -4.38 -5.86
N GLU A 72 -10.41 -5.24 -5.93
CA GLU A 72 -11.62 -4.96 -6.73
C GLU A 72 -12.35 -3.71 -6.21
N LEU A 73 -12.72 -2.82 -7.14
CA LEU A 73 -13.39 -1.57 -6.86
C LEU A 73 -14.86 -1.68 -7.20
N LYS A 74 -15.68 -1.95 -6.18
CA LYS A 74 -17.12 -2.12 -6.34
C LYS A 74 -17.79 -0.76 -6.56
N LEU A 75 -18.41 -0.59 -7.72
CA LEU A 75 -19.29 0.56 -7.97
C LEU A 75 -20.71 0.25 -7.48
N ASN A 76 -21.30 1.15 -6.70
CA ASN A 76 -22.72 1.03 -6.33
C ASN A 76 -23.63 1.59 -7.44
N GLU A 77 -24.95 1.39 -7.31
CA GLU A 77 -25.93 1.82 -8.32
C GLU A 77 -25.98 3.34 -8.52
N ALA A 78 -25.53 4.10 -7.52
CA ALA A 78 -25.44 5.56 -7.53
C ALA A 78 -24.10 6.09 -8.12
N GLY A 79 -23.19 5.21 -8.54
CA GLY A 79 -21.89 5.59 -9.08
C GLY A 79 -20.81 5.88 -8.04
N ASN A 80 -21.07 5.63 -6.76
CA ASN A 80 -20.05 5.75 -5.73
C ASN A 80 -19.12 4.53 -5.78
N LEU A 81 -17.82 4.82 -5.83
CA LEU A 81 -16.76 3.83 -5.75
C LEU A 81 -16.61 3.36 -4.30
N SER A 82 -16.68 2.06 -4.08
CA SER A 82 -16.40 1.39 -2.81
C SER A 82 -15.31 0.35 -3.02
N GLY A 83 -14.55 -0.01 -1.97
CA GLY A 83 -13.46 -0.99 -2.07
C GLY A 83 -12.04 -0.41 -2.19
N ASN A 84 -11.88 0.91 -2.32
CA ASN A 84 -10.57 1.57 -2.25
C ASN A 84 -10.03 1.68 -0.80
N LYS A 85 -10.15 0.59 -0.02
CA LYS A 85 -9.71 0.54 1.38
C LYS A 85 -8.25 0.13 1.51
N PHE A 86 -7.72 -0.56 0.51
CA PHE A 86 -6.32 -0.99 0.43
C PHE A 86 -5.53 0.03 -0.38
N VAL A 87 -4.57 0.68 0.26
CA VAL A 87 -3.73 1.73 -0.28
C VAL A 87 -2.26 1.31 -0.36
N LEU A 88 -1.90 0.11 0.10
CA LEU A 88 -0.54 -0.41 0.04
C LEU A 88 0.01 -0.40 -1.39
N TYR A 89 -0.75 -0.87 -2.38
CA TYR A 89 -0.28 -0.88 -3.76
C TYR A 89 -0.01 0.53 -4.31
N ASP A 90 -0.88 1.50 -4.03
CA ASP A 90 -0.64 2.89 -4.44
C ASP A 90 0.53 3.51 -3.67
N SER A 91 0.71 3.13 -2.40
CA SER A 91 1.83 3.56 -1.57
C SER A 91 3.16 2.99 -2.07
N MET A 92 3.15 1.77 -2.59
CA MET A 92 4.30 1.16 -3.28
C MET A 92 4.63 1.90 -4.57
N ARG A 93 3.63 2.22 -5.40
CA ARG A 93 3.80 3.06 -6.60
C ARG A 93 4.42 4.40 -6.23
N LEU A 94 3.85 5.08 -5.23
CA LEU A 94 4.33 6.37 -4.75
C LEU A 94 5.77 6.29 -4.24
N PHE A 95 6.11 5.24 -3.50
CA PHE A 95 7.48 5.02 -3.01
C PHE A 95 8.48 4.96 -4.16
N PHE A 96 8.23 4.13 -5.17
CA PHE A 96 9.14 3.99 -6.31
C PHE A 96 9.16 5.25 -7.20
N ASP A 97 8.02 5.90 -7.42
CA ASP A 97 7.93 7.15 -8.19
C ASP A 97 8.70 8.29 -7.52
N ASN A 98 8.80 8.29 -6.18
CA ASN A 98 9.59 9.25 -5.40
C ASN A 98 11.07 8.84 -5.23
N GLY A 99 11.56 7.89 -6.04
CA GLY A 99 12.97 7.47 -6.03
C GLY A 99 13.31 6.43 -4.96
N GLY A 100 12.30 5.78 -4.37
CA GLY A 100 12.49 4.57 -3.58
C GLY A 100 13.16 3.46 -4.39
N SER A 101 13.99 2.64 -3.75
CA SER A 101 14.78 1.60 -4.44
C SER A 101 14.53 0.21 -3.89
N THR A 102 14.99 -0.06 -2.67
CA THR A 102 14.84 -1.38 -2.04
C THR A 102 14.00 -1.25 -0.80
N CYS A 103 13.05 -2.17 -0.63
CA CYS A 103 12.22 -2.25 0.56
C CYS A 103 11.78 -3.69 0.82
N TYR A 104 11.17 -3.89 1.98
CA TYR A 104 10.54 -5.12 2.38
C TYR A 104 9.03 -4.95 2.35
N VAL A 105 8.35 -6.00 1.93
CA VAL A 105 6.89 -6.10 2.04
C VAL A 105 6.55 -7.30 2.91
N ILE A 106 5.62 -7.08 3.84
CA ILE A 106 5.04 -8.10 4.69
C ILE A 106 3.55 -8.13 4.39
N SER A 107 3.12 -9.18 3.69
CA SER A 107 1.70 -9.42 3.47
C SER A 107 1.06 -9.95 4.74
N VAL A 108 -0.05 -9.33 5.15
CA VAL A 108 -0.87 -9.75 6.30
C VAL A 108 -2.09 -10.59 5.90
N GLY A 109 -2.41 -10.63 4.62
CA GLY A 109 -3.55 -11.35 4.06
C GLY A 109 -3.84 -10.91 2.63
N LYS A 110 -4.76 -11.63 1.98
CA LYS A 110 -5.28 -11.24 0.66
C LYS A 110 -6.37 -10.19 0.81
N TYR A 111 -6.65 -9.41 -0.23
CA TYR A 111 -7.78 -8.47 -0.25
C TYR A 111 -9.12 -9.13 0.11
N ALA A 112 -9.34 -10.38 -0.30
CA ALA A 112 -10.54 -11.14 0.04
C ALA A 112 -10.62 -11.54 1.52
N ASP A 113 -9.47 -11.68 2.20
CA ASP A 113 -9.41 -12.08 3.61
C ASP A 113 -9.78 -10.92 4.55
N ALA A 114 -9.85 -9.69 4.04
CA ALA A 114 -10.19 -8.49 4.79
C ALA A 114 -11.71 -8.22 4.86
N GLU A 115 -12.55 -9.07 4.26
CA GLU A 115 -13.98 -9.09 4.55
C GLU A 115 -14.27 -9.70 5.94
N ASP A 116 -13.34 -10.51 6.47
CA ASP A 116 -13.33 -10.92 7.87
C ASP A 116 -12.84 -9.76 8.76
N SER A 117 -13.36 -9.66 9.99
CA SER A 117 -13.03 -8.59 10.96
C SER A 117 -11.51 -8.34 11.07
N VAL A 118 -11.03 -7.29 10.41
CA VAL A 118 -9.61 -6.87 10.47
C VAL A 118 -9.34 -6.29 11.85
N GLY A 119 -8.32 -6.83 12.54
CA GLY A 119 -7.96 -6.42 13.88
C GLY A 119 -6.46 -6.29 14.08
N LEU A 120 -6.05 -6.07 15.33
CA LEU A 120 -4.63 -5.95 15.70
C LEU A 120 -3.81 -7.17 15.26
N GLU A 121 -4.32 -8.37 15.56
CA GLU A 121 -3.64 -9.64 15.27
C GLU A 121 -3.45 -9.91 13.78
N THR A 122 -4.27 -9.29 12.93
CA THR A 122 -4.07 -9.35 11.48
C THR A 122 -2.70 -8.77 11.12
N TYR A 123 -2.30 -7.66 11.73
CA TYR A 123 -1.02 -7.00 11.44
C TYR A 123 0.14 -7.52 12.29
N THR A 124 -0.12 -8.01 13.50
CA THR A 124 0.93 -8.43 14.44
C THR A 124 1.24 -9.92 14.37
N THR A 125 0.23 -10.77 14.15
CA THR A 125 0.36 -12.24 14.13
C THR A 125 -0.43 -12.96 13.01
N PRO A 126 -0.36 -12.50 11.73
CA PRO A 126 -1.06 -13.15 10.62
C PRO A 126 -0.77 -14.65 10.54
N LYS A 127 -1.84 -15.47 10.63
CA LYS A 127 -1.76 -16.95 10.74
C LYS A 127 -0.71 -17.45 11.75
N ASN A 128 -0.67 -16.84 12.94
CA ASN A 128 0.26 -17.16 14.04
C ASN A 128 1.74 -16.86 13.74
N VAL A 129 2.05 -16.07 12.70
CA VAL A 129 3.41 -15.62 12.40
C VAL A 129 3.61 -14.22 12.97
N SER A 130 4.46 -14.07 13.99
CA SER A 130 4.74 -12.76 14.58
C SER A 130 5.58 -11.88 13.63
N VAL A 131 4.97 -10.82 13.10
CA VAL A 131 5.61 -9.89 12.15
C VAL A 131 6.83 -9.22 12.77
N PHE A 132 6.73 -8.76 14.01
CA PHE A 132 7.85 -8.12 14.71
C PHE A 132 9.01 -9.10 14.94
N ASN A 133 8.76 -10.37 15.28
CA ASN A 133 9.82 -11.36 15.41
C ASN A 133 10.49 -11.71 14.08
N GLU A 134 9.74 -11.74 12.98
CA GLU A 134 10.33 -11.92 11.65
C GLU A 134 11.15 -10.69 11.23
N LEU A 135 10.70 -9.47 11.55
CA LEU A 135 11.46 -8.25 11.35
C LEU A 135 12.77 -8.23 12.15
N LYS A 136 12.79 -8.74 13.38
CA LYS A 136 14.02 -8.86 14.19
C LYS A 136 15.12 -9.69 13.51
N LYS A 137 14.80 -10.52 12.51
CA LYS A 137 15.78 -11.32 11.75
C LYS A 137 16.43 -10.57 10.59
N ILE A 138 15.95 -9.37 10.26
CA ILE A 138 16.38 -8.58 9.10
C ILE A 138 17.03 -7.28 9.57
N ASP A 139 18.35 -7.27 9.68
CA ASP A 139 19.10 -6.12 10.22
C ASP A 139 19.03 -4.88 9.32
N GLU A 140 18.80 -5.05 8.02
CA GLU A 140 18.82 -3.92 7.08
C GLU A 140 17.55 -3.04 7.12
N VAL A 141 16.45 -3.51 7.75
CA VAL A 141 15.22 -2.71 7.86
C VAL A 141 15.41 -1.61 8.89
N THR A 142 15.23 -0.35 8.46
CA THR A 142 15.36 0.84 9.31
C THR A 142 14.06 1.65 9.42
N LEU A 143 13.06 1.41 8.56
CA LEU A 143 11.75 2.05 8.65
C LEU A 143 10.62 1.02 8.69
N ILE A 144 9.54 1.31 9.44
CA ILE A 144 8.34 0.46 9.50
C ILE A 144 7.10 1.30 9.21
N LEU A 145 6.23 0.80 8.32
CA LEU A 145 5.02 1.49 7.88
C LEU A 145 3.83 0.53 7.77
N PHE A 146 2.61 1.04 7.99
CA PHE A 146 1.35 0.29 7.88
C PHE A 146 0.32 1.03 7.01
N PRO A 147 0.53 1.18 5.70
CA PRO A 147 -0.29 2.06 4.85
C PRO A 147 -1.80 1.77 4.92
N ASP A 148 -2.18 0.49 4.96
CA ASP A 148 -3.59 0.09 4.98
C ASP A 148 -4.25 0.24 6.35
N ALA A 149 -3.46 0.26 7.44
CA ALA A 149 -3.99 0.15 8.79
C ALA A 149 -4.90 1.33 9.16
N ALA A 150 -4.55 2.54 8.73
CA ALA A 150 -5.33 3.75 9.00
C ALA A 150 -6.70 3.76 8.30
N MET A 151 -6.85 2.99 7.21
CA MET A 151 -8.10 2.86 6.45
C MET A 151 -8.97 1.69 6.94
N LEU A 152 -8.36 0.67 7.55
CA LEU A 152 -9.03 -0.60 7.88
C LEU A 152 -9.32 -0.79 9.36
N LEU A 153 -8.51 -0.22 10.25
CA LEU A 153 -8.67 -0.36 11.69
C LEU A 153 -9.46 0.80 12.29
N ASP A 154 -10.19 0.55 13.37
CA ASP A 154 -10.71 1.61 14.21
C ASP A 154 -9.58 2.33 14.97
N SER A 155 -9.84 3.55 15.42
CA SER A 155 -8.84 4.40 16.07
C SER A 155 -8.15 3.78 17.29
N SER A 156 -8.85 2.94 18.07
CA SER A 156 -8.28 2.28 19.25
C SER A 156 -7.33 1.17 18.83
N THR A 157 -7.76 0.32 17.91
CA THR A 157 -6.95 -0.79 17.38
C THR A 157 -5.73 -0.27 16.61
N LEU A 158 -5.89 0.81 15.83
CA LEU A 158 -4.79 1.48 15.15
C LEU A 158 -3.76 2.02 16.15
N GLY A 159 -4.19 2.72 17.20
CA GLY A 159 -3.28 3.23 18.22
C GLY A 159 -2.51 2.12 18.94
N ALA A 160 -3.15 0.97 19.20
CA ALA A 160 -2.48 -0.20 19.77
C ALA A 160 -1.41 -0.77 18.84
N LEU A 161 -1.70 -0.89 17.54
CA LEU A 161 -0.72 -1.34 16.53
C LEU A 161 0.48 -0.39 16.47
N GLN A 162 0.22 0.91 16.42
CA GLN A 162 1.25 1.94 16.35
C GLN A 162 2.11 1.97 17.62
N SER A 163 1.50 1.76 18.80
CA SER A 163 2.22 1.63 20.07
C SER A 163 3.18 0.43 20.07
N GLN A 164 2.75 -0.72 19.52
CA GLN A 164 3.61 -1.89 19.37
C GLN A 164 4.74 -1.66 18.37
N ALA A 165 4.48 -0.96 17.27
CA ALA A 165 5.52 -0.59 16.31
C ALA A 165 6.58 0.33 16.92
N LEU A 166 6.17 1.34 17.70
CA LEU A 166 7.08 2.22 18.43
C LEU A 166 7.89 1.44 19.47
N GLN A 167 7.26 0.52 20.21
CA GLN A 167 7.96 -0.33 21.16
C GLN A 167 9.02 -1.20 20.47
N HIS A 168 8.67 -1.84 19.35
CA HIS A 168 9.63 -2.63 18.57
C HIS A 168 10.80 -1.78 18.07
N CYS A 169 10.53 -0.55 17.60
CA CYS A 169 11.59 0.36 17.18
C CYS A 169 12.49 0.78 18.36
N GLN A 170 11.90 1.05 19.52
CA GLN A 170 12.66 1.34 20.74
C GLN A 170 13.52 0.16 21.21
N GLU A 171 13.02 -1.07 21.09
CA GLU A 171 13.76 -2.29 21.46
C GLU A 171 14.96 -2.53 20.53
N MET A 172 14.80 -2.28 19.24
CA MET A 172 15.85 -2.48 18.24
C MET A 172 16.88 -1.34 18.22
N GLY A 173 16.44 -0.11 18.47
CA GLY A 173 17.30 1.08 18.57
C GLY A 173 17.77 1.67 17.24
N ASP A 174 17.62 0.94 16.13
CA ASP A 174 18.06 1.30 14.77
C ASP A 174 16.89 1.47 13.78
N ARG A 175 15.65 1.41 14.28
CA ARG A 175 14.43 1.51 13.48
C ARG A 175 13.59 2.72 13.85
N PHE A 176 12.82 3.20 12.88
CA PHE A 176 11.90 4.31 13.04
C PHE A 176 10.54 4.01 12.41
N ALA A 177 9.46 4.24 13.15
CA ALA A 177 8.10 3.99 12.69
C ALA A 177 7.52 5.25 12.02
N ILE A 178 6.99 5.10 10.81
CA ILE A 178 6.21 6.14 10.13
C ILE A 178 4.74 5.77 10.30
N LEU A 179 4.01 6.65 10.98
CA LEU A 179 2.65 6.42 11.44
C LEU A 179 1.69 7.37 10.74
N ASP A 180 0.45 6.94 10.58
CA ASP A 180 -0.64 7.75 10.03
C ASP A 180 -1.66 8.09 11.11
N ALA A 181 -2.11 9.34 11.15
CA ALA A 181 -3.27 9.70 11.96
C ALA A 181 -4.56 9.38 11.18
N GLN A 182 -5.55 8.81 11.86
CA GLN A 182 -6.83 8.51 11.24
C GLN A 182 -7.62 9.80 10.98
N TYR A 183 -8.11 9.97 9.75
CA TYR A 183 -9.08 11.03 9.42
C TYR A 183 -10.48 10.59 9.83
N ASN A 184 -11.07 11.18 10.87
CA ASN A 184 -12.45 10.90 11.24
C ASN A 184 -13.38 11.90 10.56
N ALA A 185 -14.12 11.44 9.55
CA ALA A 185 -15.07 12.24 8.78
C ALA A 185 -16.42 12.48 9.51
N GLU A 186 -16.47 12.42 10.85
CA GLU A 186 -17.62 12.97 11.57
C GLU A 186 -17.58 14.49 11.41
N PRO A 187 -18.67 15.16 10.98
CA PRO A 187 -18.65 16.60 10.74
C PRO A 187 -18.55 17.32 12.09
N ILE A 188 -17.35 17.72 12.49
CA ILE A 188 -17.17 18.62 13.62
C ILE A 188 -17.16 20.04 13.06
N ASP A 189 -18.37 20.57 12.88
CA ASP A 189 -18.66 21.95 12.50
C ASP A 189 -18.04 22.43 11.17
N GLU A 190 -18.49 23.58 10.69
CA GLU A 190 -17.94 24.25 9.48
C GLU A 190 -16.45 24.64 9.60
N ASP A 191 -15.81 24.34 10.74
CA ASP A 191 -14.44 24.71 11.09
C ASP A 191 -13.47 23.52 10.93
N ALA A 192 -12.81 23.41 9.78
CA ALA A 192 -11.79 22.39 9.46
C ALA A 192 -10.63 22.29 10.49
N VAL A 193 -10.40 23.34 11.31
CA VAL A 193 -9.39 23.35 12.37
C VAL A 193 -9.82 22.51 13.58
N ALA A 194 -11.13 22.44 13.87
CA ALA A 194 -11.68 21.66 14.99
C ALA A 194 -11.59 20.15 14.74
N GLY A 195 -11.78 19.72 13.49
CA GLY A 195 -11.61 18.33 13.07
C GLY A 195 -10.17 17.81 13.25
N LEU A 196 -9.17 18.61 12.84
CA LEU A 196 -7.76 18.26 13.02
C LEU A 196 -7.39 18.08 14.50
N ASP A 197 -7.77 19.04 15.36
CA ASP A 197 -7.45 18.96 16.78
C ASP A 197 -8.09 17.73 17.44
N ASN A 198 -9.30 17.36 17.02
CA ASN A 198 -9.95 16.14 17.48
C ASN A 198 -9.21 14.87 17.01
N ASP A 199 -8.87 14.77 15.73
CA ASP A 199 -8.13 13.62 15.20
C ASP A 199 -6.77 13.44 15.91
N MET A 200 -6.05 14.54 16.15
CA MET A 200 -4.79 14.51 16.89
C MET A 200 -4.98 14.12 18.37
N LYS A 201 -6.05 14.56 19.01
CA LYS A 201 -6.39 14.15 20.39
C LYS A 201 -6.70 12.66 20.47
N VAL A 202 -7.47 12.13 19.52
CA VAL A 202 -7.80 10.70 19.43
C VAL A 202 -6.52 9.88 19.20
N PHE A 203 -5.67 10.28 18.25
CA PHE A 203 -4.39 9.63 18.01
C PHE A 203 -3.51 9.61 19.26
N ARG A 204 -3.28 10.77 19.89
CA ARG A 204 -2.42 10.89 21.09
C ARG A 204 -2.94 10.06 22.26
N LYS A 205 -4.27 9.99 22.43
CA LYS A 205 -4.91 9.17 23.46
C LYS A 205 -4.63 7.68 23.25
N ASN A 206 -4.69 7.21 22.00
CA ASN A 206 -4.64 5.77 21.70
C ASN A 206 -3.20 5.24 21.52
N VAL A 207 -2.26 6.04 20.99
CA VAL A 207 -0.86 5.60 20.78
C VAL A 207 -0.07 5.47 22.09
N GLY A 208 -0.43 6.28 23.10
CA GLY A 208 0.22 6.28 24.42
C GLY A 208 1.53 7.07 24.46
N SER A 209 2.44 6.71 25.37
CA SER A 209 3.66 7.47 25.69
C SER A 209 4.97 6.69 25.54
N LYS A 210 4.91 5.44 25.09
CA LYS A 210 6.10 4.57 24.95
C LYS A 210 6.71 4.73 23.55
N GLY A 211 8.04 4.73 23.45
CA GLY A 211 8.75 4.74 22.18
C GLY A 211 8.56 5.97 21.31
N LEU A 212 8.02 7.09 21.83
CA LEU A 212 7.67 8.27 21.02
C LEU A 212 8.85 8.88 20.24
N SER A 213 10.09 8.73 20.74
CA SER A 213 11.29 9.19 20.03
C SER A 213 11.64 8.36 18.79
N TYR A 214 10.99 7.20 18.61
CA TYR A 214 11.25 6.23 17.55
C TYR A 214 10.16 6.22 16.47
N GLY A 215 9.34 7.27 16.37
CA GLY A 215 8.44 7.40 15.24
C GLY A 215 7.96 8.82 14.98
N ALA A 216 7.37 9.02 13.81
CA ALA A 216 6.75 10.25 13.40
C ALA A 216 5.37 9.97 12.80
N VAL A 217 4.42 10.88 13.08
CA VAL A 217 3.07 10.81 12.53
C VAL A 217 2.91 11.82 11.40
N TYR A 218 2.25 11.41 10.32
CA TYR A 218 1.95 12.26 9.18
C TYR A 218 0.43 12.39 8.96
N TYR A 219 0.04 13.60 8.58
CA TYR A 219 -1.33 14.03 8.26
C TYR A 219 -1.24 15.34 7.45
N PRO A 220 -2.17 15.66 6.53
CA PRO A 220 -3.34 14.87 6.10
C PRO A 220 -3.00 13.79 5.07
N TYR A 221 -4.00 12.99 4.70
CA TYR A 221 -3.87 12.03 3.60
C TYR A 221 -3.65 12.71 2.25
N LEU A 222 -2.85 12.06 1.42
CA LEU A 222 -2.55 12.53 0.08
C LEU A 222 -3.65 12.09 -0.90
N GLN A 223 -4.08 13.01 -1.75
CA GLN A 223 -4.89 12.69 -2.93
C GLN A 223 -3.95 12.47 -4.12
N THR A 224 -3.97 11.26 -4.67
CA THR A 224 -3.11 10.89 -5.82
C THR A 224 -3.89 10.98 -7.12
N SER A 225 -3.19 11.24 -8.23
CA SER A 225 -3.75 11.28 -9.58
C SER A 225 -3.67 9.91 -10.30
N TYR A 226 -3.35 8.85 -9.57
CA TYR A 226 -3.20 7.52 -10.15
C TYR A 226 -4.52 7.02 -10.73
N THR A 227 -4.46 6.53 -11.96
CA THR A 227 -5.63 5.95 -12.62
C THR A 227 -6.00 4.63 -11.95
N LYS A 228 -7.24 4.58 -11.45
CA LYS A 228 -7.87 3.33 -11.02
C LYS A 228 -8.48 2.64 -12.22
N LYS A 229 -8.16 1.36 -12.42
CA LYS A 229 -8.80 0.53 -13.43
C LYS A 229 -10.14 0.06 -12.87
N ILE A 230 -11.23 0.41 -13.54
CA ILE A 230 -12.57 -0.07 -13.22
C ILE A 230 -12.96 -1.02 -14.34
N SER A 231 -13.35 -2.25 -13.98
CA SER A 231 -13.75 -3.26 -14.95
C SER A 231 -15.13 -2.94 -15.53
N PHE A 232 -15.40 -3.40 -16.76
CA PHE A 232 -16.73 -3.26 -17.35
C PHE A 232 -17.82 -3.92 -16.48
N LYS A 233 -17.49 -5.02 -15.79
CA LYS A 233 -18.41 -5.70 -14.86
C LYS A 233 -18.83 -4.78 -13.71
N GLU A 234 -17.91 -3.99 -13.18
CA GLU A 234 -18.21 -3.01 -12.13
C GLU A 234 -19.01 -1.82 -12.67
N MET A 235 -18.69 -1.34 -13.88
CA MET A 235 -19.50 -0.30 -14.53
C MET A 235 -20.92 -0.76 -14.84
N ALA A 236 -21.10 -2.04 -15.20
CA ALA A 236 -22.41 -2.62 -15.46
C ALA A 236 -23.33 -2.66 -14.22
N ASN A 237 -22.81 -2.37 -13.02
CA ASN A 237 -23.61 -2.22 -11.81
C ASN A 237 -24.29 -0.85 -11.65
N LEU A 238 -23.90 0.14 -12.46
CA LEU A 238 -24.53 1.46 -12.50
C LEU A 238 -26.01 1.34 -12.88
N LYS A 239 -26.88 2.08 -12.21
CA LYS A 239 -28.33 2.02 -12.46
C LYS A 239 -28.68 2.26 -13.93
N GLU A 240 -28.12 3.29 -14.54
CA GLU A 240 -28.36 3.65 -15.95
C GLU A 240 -27.92 2.54 -16.92
N ILE A 241 -26.77 1.92 -16.62
CA ILE A 241 -26.22 0.84 -17.45
C ILE A 241 -26.99 -0.47 -17.21
N LYS A 242 -27.38 -0.78 -15.97
CA LYS A 242 -28.25 -1.91 -15.64
C LYS A 242 -29.58 -1.83 -16.38
N GLU A 243 -30.22 -0.67 -16.38
CA GLU A 243 -31.49 -0.44 -17.08
C GLU A 243 -31.32 -0.66 -18.59
N PHE A 244 -30.26 -0.11 -19.20
CA PHE A 244 -29.95 -0.33 -20.62
C PHE A 244 -29.66 -1.81 -20.96
N LEU A 245 -28.87 -2.49 -20.13
CA LEU A 245 -28.46 -3.88 -20.37
C LEU A 245 -29.58 -4.89 -20.11
N SER A 246 -30.52 -4.59 -19.20
CA SER A 246 -31.65 -5.48 -18.88
C SER A 246 -32.59 -5.71 -20.06
N GLY A 247 -32.65 -4.77 -21.01
CA GLY A 247 -33.40 -4.89 -22.26
C GLY A 247 -32.64 -5.57 -23.40
N ASN A 248 -31.39 -6.02 -23.19
CA ASN A 248 -30.52 -6.52 -24.25
C ASN A 248 -30.23 -8.02 -24.10
N GLU A 249 -30.82 -8.85 -24.97
CA GLU A 249 -30.69 -10.31 -24.94
C GLU A 249 -29.23 -10.80 -25.06
N LEU A 250 -28.37 -10.08 -25.78
CA LEU A 250 -26.95 -10.44 -25.95
C LEU A 250 -26.14 -10.30 -24.64
N TYR A 251 -26.47 -9.32 -23.80
CA TYR A 251 -25.81 -9.16 -22.50
C TYR A 251 -26.20 -10.28 -21.53
N ASN A 252 -27.48 -10.65 -21.52
CA ASN A 252 -27.98 -11.74 -20.68
C ASN A 252 -27.33 -13.10 -21.04
N ASP A 253 -27.06 -13.35 -22.32
CA ASP A 253 -26.32 -14.53 -22.77
C ASP A 253 -24.83 -14.46 -22.43
N TYR A 254 -24.20 -13.27 -22.50
CA TYR A 254 -22.81 -13.08 -22.09
C TYR A 254 -22.62 -13.32 -20.59
N VAL A 255 -23.48 -12.75 -19.74
CA VAL A 255 -23.43 -12.96 -18.28
C VAL A 255 -23.60 -14.44 -17.94
N LYS A 256 -24.56 -15.15 -18.55
CA LYS A 256 -24.74 -16.60 -18.34
C LYS A 256 -23.54 -17.43 -18.77
N LYS A 257 -22.83 -17.01 -19.83
CA LYS A 257 -21.69 -17.75 -20.39
C LYS A 257 -20.40 -17.56 -19.59
N TYR A 258 -20.23 -16.44 -18.89
CA TYR A 258 -19.02 -16.07 -18.17
C TYR A 258 -19.24 -15.85 -16.66
N ASP A 259 -20.32 -16.37 -16.09
CA ASP A 259 -20.55 -16.40 -14.65
C ASP A 259 -19.71 -17.50 -13.99
N TYR A 260 -18.51 -17.15 -13.56
CA TYR A 260 -17.58 -18.04 -12.86
C TYR A 260 -17.92 -18.25 -11.37
N SER A 261 -19.07 -17.78 -10.88
CA SER A 261 -19.49 -18.02 -9.48
C SER A 261 -19.94 -19.46 -9.20
N LYS A 262 -19.94 -20.33 -10.21
CA LYS A 262 -20.34 -21.76 -10.12
C LYS A 262 -19.22 -22.76 -10.39
N VAL A 263 -17.95 -22.34 -10.36
CA VAL A 263 -16.78 -23.24 -10.44
C VAL A 263 -15.88 -23.03 -9.24
#